data_AF-A0A0L7RGD5-F1
#
_entry.id   AF-A0A0L7RGD5-F1
#
_cell.length_a   1.000
_cell.length_b   1.000
_cell.length_c   1.000
_cell.angle_alpha   90.00
_cell.angle_beta   90.00
_cell.angle_gamma   90.00
#
_symmetry.space_group_name_H-M   'P 1'
#
loop_
_entity.id
_entity.type
_entity.pdbx_description
1 polymer ?
#
loop_
_entity_poly.entity_id
_entity_poly.type
_entity_poly.pdbx_seq_one_letter_code
_entity_poly.pdbx_strand_id
1 'polypeptide(L)'
;MEIQSNKHLHTRQIIGIFPVLELNVDDVDVPLKNPSISYFDIFFLVSSILMHILDMAIDINLAIRYLLANKITYFIWTTIFIFLPSFINVIISKRMQYQDNKRNATSNQPESKCNHTMLTNKLCCIVVVAFQLAPVLRYYQTLKYALKAYKYKQQSDRNSQRRYYLKMLKEDQDVALLRVFECFLEAAPQQILQLTILLKHYHSNINFEFIHQVASILSSLGSMGWAMASYHRSIRFAQQDKLNIGITGTVLQFLWHFCTTVSRILSLSVIASIWPLYTAIGCIFHWISMTIWIIIDSHGILEFCRDYNHAPHCSPKIKERIYSVLFSMIIGVVHVFIYLNAVNGSTFLKHVLFYVVCFLENITATVFWIYTSSNEVKNSWYYNILIILCIIPFLLGITAMIVYYSVFHPSLKHQNCTDT
;
A
#
# COMPACT_ATOMS: atom_id res chain seq x y z
N MET A 1 -21.70 38.16 22.84
CA MET A 1 -21.89 37.69 21.45
C MET A 1 -20.55 37.24 20.83
N GLU A 2 -19.68 36.58 21.61
CA GLU A 2 -18.28 36.36 21.21
C GLU A 2 -17.76 34.97 21.61
N ILE A 3 -18.66 33.97 21.64
CA ILE A 3 -18.32 32.59 22.06
C ILE A 3 -18.67 31.56 20.96
N GLN A 4 -19.36 31.95 19.89
CA GLN A 4 -19.74 31.03 18.80
C GLN A 4 -18.76 30.98 17.62
N SER A 5 -17.82 31.93 17.50
CA SER A 5 -16.88 31.97 16.35
C SER A 5 -15.77 30.91 16.46
N ASN A 6 -15.37 30.53 17.68
CA ASN A 6 -14.23 29.62 17.88
C ASN A 6 -14.56 28.12 17.75
N LYS A 7 -15.84 27.74 17.53
CA LYS A 7 -16.23 26.34 17.33
C LYS A 7 -16.15 25.88 15.87
N HIS A 8 -15.99 26.81 14.92
CA HIS A 8 -15.96 26.48 13.49
C HIS A 8 -14.55 26.30 12.91
N LEU A 9 -13.50 26.63 13.67
CA LEU A 9 -12.09 26.49 13.27
C LEU A 9 -11.45 25.15 13.66
N HIS A 10 -12.24 24.24 14.22
CA HIS A 10 -11.82 22.86 14.53
C HIS A 10 -12.38 21.89 13.48
N THR A 11 -12.26 22.23 12.20
CA THR A 11 -12.50 21.28 11.11
C THR A 11 -11.36 20.27 11.12
N ARG A 12 -11.56 19.29 12.00
CA ARG A 12 -10.85 18.03 12.12
C ARG A 12 -10.47 17.55 10.71
N GLN A 13 -9.21 17.77 10.32
CA GLN A 13 -8.66 17.18 9.10
C GLN A 13 -8.28 15.73 9.42
N ILE A 14 -9.20 14.85 9.05
CA ILE A 14 -9.24 13.46 9.50
C ILE A 14 -8.57 12.55 8.46
N ILE A 15 -7.88 11.52 8.96
CA ILE A 15 -6.95 10.63 8.24
C ILE A 15 -7.69 9.41 7.67
N GLY A 16 -7.85 9.38 6.34
CA GLY A 16 -8.35 8.24 5.56
C GLY A 16 -7.41 7.99 4.36
N ILE A 17 -7.63 6.92 3.59
CA ILE A 17 -6.80 6.55 2.42
C ILE A 17 -6.60 7.72 1.44
N PHE A 18 -7.58 8.62 1.38
CA PHE A 18 -7.55 9.85 0.60
C PHE A 18 -7.74 11.05 1.54
N PRO A 19 -6.68 11.63 2.13
CA PRO A 19 -6.74 13.02 2.57
C PRO A 19 -7.29 13.88 1.43
N VAL A 20 -8.44 14.52 1.66
CA VAL A 20 -8.95 15.54 0.76
C VAL A 20 -7.97 16.70 0.83
N LEU A 21 -7.10 16.80 -0.16
CA LEU A 21 -6.34 18.03 -0.38
C LEU A 21 -7.36 19.05 -0.89
N GLU A 22 -7.92 19.86 0.01
CA GLU A 22 -8.62 21.09 -0.35
C GLU A 22 -7.60 22.00 -1.05
N LEU A 23 -7.57 21.89 -2.38
CA LEU A 23 -7.01 22.90 -3.24
C LEU A 23 -8.03 24.04 -3.27
N ASN A 24 -8.23 24.74 -2.16
CA ASN A 24 -8.76 26.09 -2.24
C ASN A 24 -7.69 26.91 -2.93
N VAL A 25 -7.93 27.21 -4.21
CA VAL A 25 -7.06 28.02 -5.05
C VAL A 25 -6.98 29.46 -4.52
N ASP A 26 -7.87 29.82 -3.60
CA ASP A 26 -8.02 31.17 -3.05
C ASP A 26 -7.37 31.36 -1.66
N ASP A 27 -6.90 30.29 -1.01
CA ASP A 27 -6.17 30.41 0.27
C ASP A 27 -4.67 30.58 -0.01
N VAL A 28 -4.28 31.82 -0.30
CA VAL A 28 -2.90 32.25 -0.56
C VAL A 28 -1.99 32.06 0.69
N ASP A 29 -2.59 31.90 1.87
CA ASP A 29 -1.93 32.17 3.15
C ASP A 29 -1.46 30.95 3.95
N VAL A 30 -1.66 29.71 3.49
CA VAL A 30 -1.03 28.56 4.17
C VAL A 30 0.45 28.49 3.76
N PRO A 31 1.43 28.74 4.66
CA PRO A 31 2.82 28.79 4.26
C PRO A 31 3.34 27.37 4.01
N LEU A 32 3.44 26.95 2.75
CA LEU A 32 4.39 25.89 2.40
C LEU A 32 5.79 26.42 2.72
N LYS A 33 6.42 25.89 3.76
CA LYS A 33 7.81 26.17 4.10
C LYS A 33 8.70 25.62 2.96
N ASN A 34 8.97 26.47 1.97
CA ASN A 34 9.81 26.29 0.79
C ASN A 34 9.75 24.90 0.11
N PRO A 35 8.93 24.71 -0.94
CA PRO A 35 8.95 23.48 -1.72
C PRO A 35 10.28 23.34 -2.47
N SER A 36 11.23 22.58 -1.91
CA SER A 36 12.48 22.24 -2.56
C SER A 36 12.39 20.85 -3.17
N ILE A 37 12.24 20.78 -4.49
CA ILE A 37 12.47 19.55 -5.25
C ILE A 37 13.98 19.38 -5.38
N SER A 38 14.50 18.27 -4.88
CA SER A 38 15.92 17.89 -4.98
C SER A 38 16.16 17.02 -6.21
N TYR A 39 17.40 17.04 -6.73
CA TYR A 39 17.83 16.08 -7.76
C TYR A 39 17.71 14.62 -7.28
N PHE A 40 17.84 14.41 -5.97
CA PHE A 40 17.61 13.11 -5.36
C PHE A 40 16.18 12.62 -5.52
N ASP A 41 15.17 13.51 -5.42
CA ASP A 41 13.76 13.12 -5.57
C ASP A 41 13.49 12.62 -6.99
N ILE A 42 14.07 13.29 -7.99
CA ILE A 42 13.99 12.88 -9.40
C ILE A 42 14.70 11.53 -9.61
N PHE A 43 15.89 11.36 -9.03
CA PHE A 43 16.63 10.10 -9.11
C PHE A 43 15.84 8.93 -8.48
N PHE A 44 15.23 9.13 -7.30
CA PHE A 44 14.41 8.12 -6.65
C PHE A 44 13.17 7.76 -7.47
N LEU A 45 12.51 8.73 -8.12
CA LEU A 45 11.39 8.46 -9.04
C LEU A 45 11.82 7.59 -10.23
N VAL A 46 12.96 7.91 -10.86
CA VAL A 46 13.49 7.11 -11.99
C VAL A 46 13.89 5.71 -11.52
N SER A 47 14.56 5.60 -10.37
CA SER A 47 14.93 4.32 -9.78
C SER A 47 13.69 3.47 -9.46
N SER A 48 12.61 4.07 -8.96
CA SER A 48 11.37 3.36 -8.68
C SER A 48 10.70 2.81 -9.95
N ILE A 49 10.75 3.54 -11.06
CA ILE A 49 10.27 3.05 -12.36
C ILE A 49 11.09 1.84 -12.81
N LEU A 50 12.43 1.93 -12.72
CA LEU A 50 13.32 0.84 -13.11
C LEU A 50 13.11 -0.42 -12.26
N MET A 51 12.99 -0.26 -10.94
CA MET A 51 12.73 -1.37 -10.01
C MET A 51 11.40 -2.06 -10.31
N HIS A 52 10.35 -1.31 -10.63
CA HIS A 52 9.06 -1.90 -10.99
C HIS A 52 9.14 -2.70 -12.31
N ILE A 53 9.87 -2.21 -13.31
CA ILE A 53 10.11 -2.98 -14.56
C ILE A 53 10.89 -4.26 -14.28
N LEU A 54 11.87 -4.20 -13.37
CA LEU A 54 12.65 -5.37 -12.97
C LEU A 54 11.78 -6.40 -12.24
N ASP A 55 10.94 -5.96 -11.30
CA ASP A 55 9.98 -6.82 -10.59
C ASP A 55 9.07 -7.55 -11.58
N MET A 56 8.44 -6.82 -12.51
CA MET A 56 7.61 -7.40 -13.57
C MET A 56 8.37 -8.45 -14.41
N ALA A 57 9.62 -8.17 -14.77
CA ALA A 57 10.44 -9.10 -15.53
C ALA A 57 10.75 -10.39 -14.74
N ILE A 58 10.97 -10.27 -13.43
CA ILE A 58 11.19 -11.41 -12.52
C ILE A 58 9.91 -12.25 -12.41
N ASP A 59 8.74 -11.63 -12.27
CA ASP A 59 7.45 -12.32 -12.14
C ASP A 59 7.07 -13.07 -13.42
N ILE A 60 7.27 -12.45 -14.58
CA ILE A 60 7.06 -13.11 -15.89
C ILE A 60 8.05 -14.27 -16.08
N ASN A 61 9.34 -14.08 -15.76
CA ASN A 61 10.34 -15.13 -15.85
C ASN A 61 10.00 -16.31 -14.94
N LEU A 62 9.47 -16.05 -13.73
CA LEU A 62 9.00 -17.09 -12.83
C LEU A 62 7.84 -17.90 -13.43
N ALA A 63 6.83 -17.24 -13.99
CA ALA A 63 5.72 -17.91 -14.65
C ALA A 63 6.20 -18.80 -15.81
N ILE A 64 7.11 -18.30 -16.65
CA ILE A 64 7.72 -19.07 -17.75
C ILE A 64 8.49 -20.29 -17.21
N ARG A 65 9.26 -20.13 -16.12
CA ARG A 65 9.97 -21.27 -15.50
C ARG A 65 9.03 -22.36 -15.02
N TYR A 66 7.87 -22.02 -14.45
CA TYR A 66 6.87 -23.03 -14.07
C TYR A 66 6.24 -23.74 -15.26
N LEU A 67 6.04 -23.02 -16.37
CA LEU A 67 5.57 -23.60 -17.62
C LEU A 67 6.61 -24.58 -18.21
N LEU A 68 7.87 -24.17 -18.28
CA LEU A 68 8.98 -25.01 -18.78
C LEU A 68 9.22 -26.23 -17.88
N ALA A 69 9.04 -26.10 -16.57
CA ALA A 69 9.13 -27.21 -15.62
C ALA A 69 7.88 -28.12 -15.59
N ASN A 70 6.92 -27.90 -16.49
CA ASN A 70 5.64 -28.62 -16.59
C ASN A 70 4.81 -28.61 -15.29
N LYS A 71 4.98 -27.59 -14.44
CA LYS A 71 4.25 -27.40 -13.17
C LYS A 71 3.03 -26.51 -13.40
N ILE A 72 2.07 -27.02 -14.18
CA ILE A 72 0.90 -26.26 -14.67
C ILE A 72 0.09 -25.60 -13.54
N THR A 73 -0.11 -26.29 -12.41
CA THR A 73 -0.86 -25.73 -11.27
C THR A 73 -0.22 -24.46 -10.71
N TYR A 74 1.11 -24.44 -10.54
CA TYR A 74 1.81 -23.25 -10.03
C TYR A 74 1.86 -22.14 -11.08
N PHE A 75 1.97 -22.50 -12.36
CA PHE A 75 1.85 -21.54 -13.45
C PHE A 75 0.48 -20.82 -13.44
N ILE A 76 -0.62 -21.56 -13.30
CA ILE A 76 -1.97 -20.98 -13.24
C ILE A 76 -2.09 -20.03 -12.05
N TRP A 77 -1.69 -20.44 -10.85
CA TRP A 77 -1.76 -19.57 -9.66
C TRP A 77 -0.90 -18.31 -9.79
N THR A 78 0.34 -18.43 -10.26
CA THR A 78 1.24 -17.29 -10.47
C THR A 78 0.66 -16.33 -11.49
N THR A 79 0.10 -16.85 -12.58
CA THR A 79 -0.56 -16.05 -13.63
C THR A 79 -1.78 -15.28 -13.09
N ILE A 80 -2.58 -15.92 -12.23
CA ILE A 80 -3.71 -15.25 -11.55
C ILE A 80 -3.20 -14.11 -10.67
N PHE A 81 -2.15 -14.36 -9.87
CA PHE A 81 -1.57 -13.33 -8.98
C PHE A 81 -0.92 -12.17 -9.73
N ILE A 82 -0.47 -12.35 -10.97
CA ILE A 82 0.05 -11.27 -11.82
C ILE A 82 -1.10 -10.45 -12.42
N PHE A 83 -2.06 -11.10 -13.08
CA PHE A 83 -3.06 -10.39 -13.90
C PHE A 83 -4.24 -9.83 -13.10
N LEU A 84 -4.70 -10.51 -12.05
CA LEU A 84 -5.86 -10.05 -11.27
C LEU A 84 -5.56 -8.72 -10.53
N PRO A 85 -4.45 -8.59 -9.79
CA PRO A 85 -4.04 -7.33 -9.17
C PRO A 85 -3.74 -6.22 -10.18
N SER A 86 -3.10 -6.56 -11.31
CA SER A 86 -2.88 -5.61 -12.41
C SER A 86 -4.19 -5.00 -12.91
N PHE A 87 -5.21 -5.85 -13.14
CA PHE A 87 -6.54 -5.41 -13.54
C PHE A 87 -7.20 -4.51 -12.49
N ILE A 88 -7.10 -4.88 -11.21
CA ILE A 88 -7.61 -4.07 -10.08
C ILE A 88 -6.92 -2.70 -10.05
N ASN A 89 -5.59 -2.65 -10.15
CA ASN A 89 -4.80 -1.42 -10.16
C ASN A 89 -5.18 -0.50 -11.33
N VAL A 90 -5.43 -1.06 -12.52
CA VAL A 90 -5.93 -0.30 -13.68
C VAL A 90 -7.31 0.31 -13.40
N ILE A 91 -8.23 -0.44 -12.80
CA ILE A 91 -9.57 0.07 -12.44
C ILE A 91 -9.47 1.23 -11.45
N ILE A 92 -8.69 1.05 -10.37
CA ILE A 92 -8.51 2.08 -9.34
C ILE A 92 -7.85 3.32 -9.95
N SER A 93 -6.78 3.14 -10.73
CA SER A 93 -6.06 4.21 -11.41
C SER A 93 -6.98 4.99 -12.36
N LYS A 94 -7.83 4.31 -13.12
CA LYS A 94 -8.82 4.94 -14.01
C LYS A 94 -9.86 5.74 -13.23
N ARG A 95 -10.28 5.24 -12.06
CA ARG A 95 -11.27 5.92 -11.22
C ARG A 95 -10.71 7.21 -10.62
N MET A 96 -9.51 7.16 -10.06
CA MET A 96 -8.78 8.33 -9.57
C MET A 96 -8.64 9.39 -10.68
N GLN A 97 -8.23 8.97 -11.89
CA GLN A 97 -8.15 9.83 -13.07
C GLN A 97 -9.49 10.47 -13.46
N TYR A 98 -10.59 9.71 -13.40
CA TYR A 98 -11.92 10.23 -13.66
C TYR A 98 -12.32 11.32 -12.65
N GLN A 99 -12.00 11.11 -11.36
CA GLN A 99 -12.26 12.10 -10.32
C GLN A 99 -11.43 13.38 -10.51
N ASP A 100 -10.16 13.24 -10.90
CA ASP A 100 -9.29 14.38 -11.20
C ASP A 100 -9.79 15.20 -12.38
N ASN A 101 -10.22 14.54 -13.46
CA ASN A 101 -10.81 15.22 -14.61
C ASN A 101 -12.05 16.01 -14.23
N LYS A 102 -12.92 15.41 -13.41
CA LYS A 102 -14.16 16.06 -12.98
C LYS A 102 -13.87 17.31 -12.17
N ARG A 103 -12.89 17.25 -11.27
CA ARG A 103 -12.42 18.39 -10.47
C ARG A 103 -11.73 19.46 -11.33
N ASN A 104 -10.94 19.04 -12.31
CA ASN A 104 -10.24 19.97 -13.22
C ASN A 104 -11.18 20.67 -14.20
N ALA A 105 -12.24 20.00 -14.66
CA ALA A 105 -13.26 20.57 -15.55
C ALA A 105 -13.99 21.75 -14.90
N THR A 106 -14.30 21.66 -13.61
CA THR A 106 -14.87 22.77 -12.83
C THR A 106 -13.87 23.93 -12.68
N SER A 107 -12.57 23.67 -12.78
CA SER A 107 -11.50 24.68 -12.60
C SER A 107 -10.94 25.28 -13.92
N ASN A 108 -11.52 24.97 -15.09
CA ASN A 108 -11.07 25.45 -16.41
C ASN A 108 -9.54 25.27 -16.68
N GLN A 109 -8.95 24.15 -16.25
CA GLN A 109 -7.51 23.89 -16.47
C GLN A 109 -7.24 22.91 -17.62
N PRO A 110 -6.54 23.31 -18.69
CA PRO A 110 -6.28 22.42 -19.82
C PRO A 110 -4.86 21.83 -19.73
N GLU A 111 -4.61 20.77 -18.94
CA GLU A 111 -3.32 20.07 -19.05
C GLU A 111 -3.36 18.56 -18.82
N SER A 112 -2.64 17.84 -19.70
CA SER A 112 -2.43 16.38 -19.78
C SER A 112 -3.52 15.54 -20.47
N LYS A 113 -4.06 15.99 -21.62
CA LYS A 113 -4.95 15.16 -22.47
C LYS A 113 -4.32 13.85 -22.95
N CYS A 114 -3.02 13.82 -23.27
CA CYS A 114 -2.40 12.72 -24.01
C CYS A 114 -2.41 11.36 -23.27
N ASN A 115 -1.94 11.32 -22.01
CA ASN A 115 -1.95 10.08 -21.22
C ASN A 115 -3.36 9.73 -20.71
N HIS A 116 -4.23 10.73 -20.59
CA HIS A 116 -5.64 10.51 -20.25
C HIS A 116 -6.40 9.76 -21.35
N THR A 117 -6.07 10.04 -22.62
CA THR A 117 -6.57 9.28 -23.77
C THR A 117 -6.03 7.85 -23.78
N MET A 118 -4.79 7.65 -23.31
CA MET A 118 -4.12 6.34 -23.31
C MET A 118 -4.85 5.30 -22.44
N LEU A 119 -5.27 5.65 -21.21
CA LEU A 119 -6.07 4.73 -20.36
C LEU A 119 -7.54 4.62 -20.81
N THR A 120 -8.00 5.54 -21.66
CA THR A 120 -9.37 5.55 -22.21
C THR A 120 -9.49 4.66 -23.44
N ASN A 121 -8.42 4.51 -24.23
CA ASN A 121 -8.37 3.61 -25.38
C ASN A 121 -8.35 2.14 -24.91
N LYS A 122 -9.35 1.34 -25.35
CA LYS A 122 -9.49 -0.07 -24.97
C LYS A 122 -8.23 -0.89 -25.27
N LEU A 123 -7.59 -0.67 -26.42
CA LEU A 123 -6.41 -1.43 -26.83
C LEU A 123 -5.21 -1.15 -25.91
N CYS A 124 -5.02 0.11 -25.55
CA CYS A 124 -3.93 0.50 -24.67
C CYS A 124 -4.20 0.09 -23.21
N CYS A 125 -5.47 0.05 -22.79
CA CYS A 125 -5.85 -0.49 -21.48
C CYS A 125 -5.44 -1.97 -21.36
N ILE A 126 -5.59 -2.77 -22.43
CA ILE A 126 -5.14 -4.16 -22.44
C ILE A 126 -3.61 -4.23 -22.27
N VAL A 127 -2.85 -3.38 -22.97
CA VAL A 127 -1.38 -3.31 -22.82
C VAL A 127 -0.98 -2.91 -21.39
N VAL A 128 -1.65 -1.91 -20.80
CA VAL A 128 -1.35 -1.47 -19.43
C VAL A 128 -1.65 -2.57 -18.41
N VAL A 129 -2.72 -3.35 -18.61
CA VAL A 129 -3.03 -4.52 -17.77
C VAL A 129 -1.99 -5.63 -17.99
N ALA A 130 -1.65 -5.92 -19.24
CA ALA A 130 -0.75 -7.02 -19.58
C ALA A 130 0.67 -6.83 -19.04
N PHE A 131 1.14 -5.58 -19.00
CA PHE A 131 2.49 -5.21 -18.54
C PHE A 131 2.48 -4.48 -17.19
N GLN A 132 1.40 -4.54 -16.41
CA GLN A 132 1.30 -3.90 -15.09
C GLN A 132 1.66 -2.39 -15.07
N LEU A 133 1.54 -1.67 -16.20
CA LEU A 133 2.10 -0.32 -16.36
C LEU A 133 1.31 0.79 -15.63
N ALA A 134 0.29 0.46 -14.84
CA ALA A 134 -0.55 1.46 -14.19
C ALA A 134 0.24 2.34 -13.19
N PRO A 135 1.09 1.81 -12.30
CA PRO A 135 1.97 2.63 -11.46
C PRO A 135 3.00 3.40 -12.29
N VAL A 136 3.60 2.78 -13.31
CA VAL A 136 4.61 3.42 -14.18
C VAL A 136 4.07 4.67 -14.86
N LEU A 137 2.85 4.59 -15.40
CA LEU A 137 2.22 5.73 -16.08
C LEU A 137 2.04 6.92 -15.13
N ARG A 138 1.75 6.66 -13.85
CA ARG A 138 1.60 7.70 -12.82
C ARG A 138 2.93 8.18 -12.25
N TYR A 139 3.95 7.32 -12.13
CA TYR A 139 5.32 7.75 -11.83
C TYR A 139 5.83 8.72 -12.90
N TYR A 140 5.54 8.45 -14.17
CA TYR A 140 5.86 9.38 -15.27
C TYR A 140 5.13 10.72 -15.13
N GLN A 141 3.86 10.73 -14.71
CA GLN A 141 3.12 11.97 -14.45
C GLN A 141 3.71 12.76 -13.27
N THR A 142 4.04 12.07 -12.19
CA THR A 142 4.72 12.64 -11.01
C THR A 142 6.03 13.30 -11.42
N LEU A 143 6.85 12.60 -12.21
CA LEU A 143 8.10 13.13 -12.75
C LEU A 143 7.88 14.37 -13.64
N LYS A 144 6.88 14.34 -14.52
CA LYS A 144 6.53 15.50 -15.36
C LYS A 144 6.14 16.72 -14.52
N TYR A 145 5.35 16.53 -13.46
CA TYR A 145 4.99 17.62 -12.55
C TYR A 145 6.19 18.12 -11.74
N ALA A 146 7.08 17.22 -11.31
CA ALA A 146 8.33 17.58 -10.65
C ALA A 146 9.22 18.46 -11.56
N LEU A 147 9.40 18.06 -12.82
CA LEU A 147 10.19 18.81 -13.80
C LEU A 147 9.56 20.18 -14.12
N LYS A 148 8.23 20.26 -14.24
CA LYS A 148 7.54 21.55 -14.41
C LYS A 148 7.74 22.46 -13.19
N ALA A 149 7.53 21.95 -11.98
CA ALA A 149 7.76 22.71 -10.75
C ALA A 149 9.22 23.20 -10.64
N TYR A 150 10.19 22.38 -11.05
CA TYR A 150 11.60 22.78 -11.11
C TYR A 150 11.85 23.91 -12.13
N LYS A 151 11.22 23.84 -13.32
CA LYS A 151 11.32 24.91 -14.33
C LYS A 151 10.75 26.24 -13.82
N TYR A 152 9.59 26.22 -13.17
CA TYR A 152 8.99 27.43 -12.59
C TYR A 152 9.80 27.99 -11.41
N LYS A 153 10.48 27.13 -10.64
CA LYS A 153 11.45 27.56 -9.63
C LYS A 153 12.59 28.37 -10.24
N GLN A 154 13.12 27.94 -11.39
CA GLN A 154 14.16 28.72 -12.10
C GLN A 154 13.63 30.04 -12.66
N GLN A 155 12.36 30.07 -13.08
CA GLN A 155 11.69 31.26 -13.59
C GLN A 155 11.19 32.21 -12.49
N SER A 156 11.46 31.90 -11.21
CA SER A 156 11.01 32.68 -10.04
C SER A 156 9.48 32.85 -9.89
N ASP A 157 8.68 32.03 -10.57
CA ASP A 157 7.21 32.01 -10.43
C ASP A 157 6.80 31.07 -9.27
N ARG A 158 6.60 31.67 -8.09
CA ARG A 158 6.25 30.94 -6.86
C ARG A 158 4.86 30.30 -6.91
N ASN A 159 3.89 30.94 -7.57
CA ASN A 159 2.51 30.47 -7.58
C ASN A 159 2.37 29.22 -8.46
N SER A 160 2.97 29.25 -9.65
CA SER A 160 3.01 28.08 -10.54
C SER A 160 3.85 26.96 -9.94
N GLN A 161 5.00 27.26 -9.32
CA GLN A 161 5.82 26.25 -8.63
C GLN A 161 5.01 25.53 -7.54
N ARG A 162 4.31 26.27 -6.66
CA ARG A 162 3.48 25.71 -5.59
C ARG A 162 2.39 24.80 -6.16
N ARG A 163 1.70 25.25 -7.20
CA ARG A 163 0.61 24.48 -7.83
C ARG A 163 1.09 23.16 -8.42
N TYR A 164 2.22 23.14 -9.14
CA TYR A 164 2.76 21.89 -9.69
C TYR A 164 3.36 20.99 -8.61
N TYR A 165 3.91 21.55 -7.53
CA TYR A 165 4.38 20.77 -6.39
C TYR A 165 3.23 20.05 -5.67
N LEU A 166 2.09 20.73 -5.45
CA LEU A 166 0.91 20.08 -4.87
C LEU A 166 0.33 18.98 -5.77
N LYS A 167 0.33 19.19 -7.09
CA LYS A 167 -0.06 18.14 -8.05
C LYS A 167 0.89 16.94 -8.00
N MET A 168 2.20 17.20 -7.88
CA MET A 168 3.20 16.15 -7.71
C MET A 168 2.97 15.33 -6.43
N LEU A 169 2.74 15.98 -5.28
CA LEU A 169 2.47 15.28 -4.01
C LEU A 169 1.21 14.41 -4.08
N LYS A 170 0.16 14.91 -4.74
CA LYS A 170 -1.07 14.14 -4.93
C LYS A 170 -0.84 12.88 -5.78
N GLU A 171 -0.15 13.02 -6.91
CA GLU A 171 0.17 11.85 -7.75
C GLU A 171 1.09 10.87 -7.02
N ASP A 172 2.09 11.36 -6.27
CA ASP A 172 2.98 10.52 -5.47
C ASP A 172 2.20 9.68 -4.45
N GLN A 173 1.21 10.28 -3.79
CA GLN A 173 0.31 9.58 -2.87
C GLN A 173 -0.51 8.48 -3.59
N ASP A 174 -1.13 8.81 -4.72
CA ASP A 174 -1.92 7.83 -5.50
C ASP A 174 -1.06 6.68 -5.99
N VAL A 175 0.16 6.97 -6.47
CA VAL A 175 1.13 5.97 -6.91
C VAL A 175 1.54 5.07 -5.75
N ALA A 176 1.86 5.65 -4.59
CA ALA A 176 2.24 4.89 -3.41
C ALA A 176 1.12 3.96 -2.96
N LEU A 177 -0.15 4.39 -3.04
CA LEU A 177 -1.31 3.54 -2.75
C LEU A 177 -1.44 2.37 -3.74
N LEU A 178 -1.28 2.62 -5.06
CA LEU A 178 -1.30 1.55 -6.06
C LEU A 178 -0.17 0.54 -5.84
N ARG A 179 1.01 1.01 -5.44
CA ARG A 179 2.15 0.14 -5.10
C ARG A 179 1.85 -0.71 -3.86
N VAL A 180 1.18 -0.18 -2.86
CA VAL A 180 0.70 -0.98 -1.71
C VAL A 180 -0.27 -2.06 -2.18
N PHE A 181 -1.23 -1.75 -3.05
CA PHE A 181 -2.15 -2.76 -3.59
C PHE A 181 -1.43 -3.83 -4.41
N GLU A 182 -0.49 -3.45 -5.27
CA GLU A 182 0.37 -4.41 -5.99
C GLU A 182 1.12 -5.33 -5.02
N CYS A 183 1.82 -4.77 -4.03
CA CYS A 183 2.57 -5.55 -3.05
C CYS A 183 1.72 -6.59 -2.30
N PHE A 184 0.50 -6.24 -1.89
CA PHE A 184 -0.31 -7.12 -1.04
C PHE A 184 -1.35 -7.97 -1.79
N LEU A 185 -1.76 -7.58 -3.01
CA LEU A 185 -2.67 -8.39 -3.84
C LEU A 185 -1.92 -9.37 -4.73
N GLU A 186 -0.70 -9.05 -5.15
CA GLU A 186 0.14 -9.89 -6.02
C GLU A 186 1.31 -10.49 -5.25
N ALA A 187 2.23 -9.64 -4.78
CA ALA A 187 3.51 -10.13 -4.28
C ALA A 187 3.35 -10.94 -2.98
N ALA A 188 2.49 -10.56 -2.03
CA ALA A 188 2.33 -11.29 -0.77
C ALA A 188 1.78 -12.72 -0.95
N PRO A 189 0.68 -12.97 -1.69
CA PRO A 189 0.26 -14.32 -2.04
C PRO A 189 1.33 -15.12 -2.81
N GLN A 190 2.06 -14.46 -3.71
CA GLN A 190 3.15 -15.10 -4.45
C GLN A 190 4.32 -15.49 -3.53
N GLN A 191 4.67 -14.66 -2.55
CA GLN A 191 5.69 -14.99 -1.54
C GLN A 191 5.27 -16.18 -0.70
N ILE A 192 3.98 -16.28 -0.31
CA ILE A 192 3.45 -17.46 0.39
C ILE A 192 3.58 -18.70 -0.47
N LEU A 193 3.23 -18.62 -1.76
CA LEU A 193 3.36 -19.74 -2.69
C LEU A 193 4.83 -20.16 -2.85
N GLN A 194 5.74 -19.22 -3.05
CA GLN A 194 7.17 -19.48 -3.21
C GLN A 194 7.79 -20.11 -1.96
N LEU A 195 7.49 -19.59 -0.76
CA LEU A 195 7.93 -20.16 0.51
C LEU A 195 7.34 -21.55 0.74
N THR A 196 6.06 -21.74 0.44
CA THR A 196 5.41 -23.05 0.54
C THR A 196 6.07 -24.10 -0.36
N ILE A 197 6.38 -23.73 -1.62
CA ILE A 197 7.07 -24.60 -2.56
C ILE A 197 8.49 -24.91 -2.07
N LEU A 198 9.20 -23.90 -1.57
CA LEU A 198 10.54 -24.03 -1.01
C LEU A 198 10.55 -25.02 0.15
N LEU A 199 9.61 -24.91 1.09
CA LEU A 199 9.48 -25.81 2.24
C LEU A 199 9.13 -27.25 1.83
N LYS A 200 8.29 -27.42 0.80
CA LYS A 200 7.84 -28.75 0.35
C LYS A 200 8.89 -29.53 -0.43
N HIS A 201 9.76 -28.84 -1.17
CA HIS A 201 10.74 -29.47 -2.08
C HIS A 201 12.19 -29.26 -1.63
N TYR A 202 12.42 -28.77 -0.42
CA TYR A 202 13.77 -28.61 0.11
C TYR A 202 14.43 -29.98 0.29
N HIS A 203 15.52 -30.21 -0.44
CA HIS A 203 16.26 -31.47 -0.42
C HIS A 203 17.67 -31.26 0.14
N SER A 204 17.75 -30.82 1.41
CA SER A 204 18.93 -30.73 2.31
C SER A 204 20.24 -30.10 1.81
N ASN A 205 20.34 -29.72 0.53
CA ASN A 205 21.53 -29.16 -0.08
C ASN A 205 21.33 -27.66 -0.31
N ILE A 206 22.21 -26.86 0.29
CA ILE A 206 22.27 -25.41 0.08
C ILE A 206 22.96 -25.17 -1.26
N ASN A 207 22.18 -25.12 -2.33
CA ASN A 207 22.67 -24.84 -3.69
C ASN A 207 22.57 -23.35 -4.01
N PHE A 208 23.27 -22.91 -5.06
CA PHE A 208 23.18 -21.53 -5.57
C PHE A 208 21.74 -21.12 -5.91
N GLU A 209 20.94 -22.05 -6.43
CA GLU A 209 19.51 -21.84 -6.71
C GLU A 209 18.70 -21.53 -5.45
N PHE A 210 18.99 -22.24 -4.34
CA PHE A 210 18.35 -21.99 -3.05
C PHE A 210 18.70 -20.59 -2.52
N ILE A 211 19.98 -20.22 -2.56
CA ILE A 211 20.44 -18.89 -2.11
C ILE A 211 19.78 -17.80 -2.94
N HIS A 212 19.75 -17.95 -4.27
CA HIS A 212 19.11 -16.99 -5.16
C HIS A 212 17.60 -16.87 -4.89
N GLN A 213 16.91 -17.99 -4.64
CA GLN A 213 15.48 -17.99 -4.31
C GLN A 213 15.20 -17.28 -2.98
N VAL A 214 15.99 -17.57 -1.93
CA VAL A 214 15.87 -16.91 -0.62
C VAL A 214 16.16 -15.41 -0.74
N ALA A 215 17.19 -15.02 -1.50
CA ALA A 215 17.52 -13.62 -1.73
C ALA A 215 16.37 -12.87 -2.44
N SER A 216 15.73 -13.51 -3.43
CA SER A 216 14.55 -12.95 -4.13
C SER A 216 13.34 -12.79 -3.19
N ILE A 217 13.10 -13.76 -2.31
CA ILE A 217 12.04 -13.66 -1.28
C ILE A 217 12.33 -12.49 -0.33
N LEU A 218 13.55 -12.38 0.17
CA LEU A 218 13.95 -11.31 1.09
C LEU A 218 13.88 -9.92 0.44
N SER A 219 14.30 -9.78 -0.81
CA SER A 219 14.21 -8.50 -1.53
C SER A 219 12.75 -8.09 -1.74
N SER A 220 11.87 -9.04 -2.08
CA SER A 220 10.43 -8.79 -2.22
C SER A 220 9.79 -8.35 -0.90
N LEU A 221 10.08 -9.04 0.21
CA LEU A 221 9.60 -8.65 1.55
C LEU A 221 10.11 -7.25 1.95
N GLY A 222 11.36 -6.92 1.64
CA GLY A 222 11.91 -5.59 1.84
C GLY A 222 11.19 -4.51 1.01
N SER A 223 10.90 -4.80 -0.25
CA SER A 223 10.14 -3.93 -1.16
C SER A 223 8.73 -3.64 -0.63
N MET A 224 8.04 -4.63 -0.07
CA MET A 224 6.73 -4.44 0.58
C MET A 224 6.80 -3.50 1.79
N GLY A 225 7.78 -3.72 2.67
CA GLY A 225 8.00 -2.84 3.83
C GLY A 225 8.28 -1.40 3.41
N TRP A 226 9.08 -1.22 2.35
CA TRP A 226 9.39 0.11 1.80
C TRP A 226 8.17 0.77 1.15
N ALA A 227 7.36 0.02 0.40
CA ALA A 227 6.13 0.52 -0.20
C ALA A 227 5.17 1.08 0.86
N MET A 228 5.01 0.36 1.98
CA MET A 228 4.14 0.79 3.09
C MET A 228 4.69 2.02 3.81
N ALA A 229 5.99 2.07 4.08
CA ALA A 229 6.64 3.25 4.67
C ALA A 229 6.52 4.48 3.75
N SER A 230 6.73 4.29 2.43
CA SER A 230 6.58 5.35 1.45
C SER A 230 5.13 5.84 1.38
N TYR A 231 4.14 4.95 1.38
CA TYR A 231 2.72 5.31 1.42
C TYR A 231 2.36 6.18 2.63
N HIS A 232 2.75 5.75 3.84
CA HIS A 232 2.47 6.53 5.04
C HIS A 232 3.17 7.89 5.04
N ARG A 233 4.38 7.95 4.48
CA ARG A 233 5.13 9.19 4.30
C ARG A 233 4.45 10.11 3.27
N SER A 234 4.04 9.60 2.11
CA SER A 234 3.39 10.39 1.04
C SER A 234 2.02 10.92 1.47
N ILE A 235 1.20 10.12 2.18
CA ILE A 235 -0.05 10.62 2.78
C ILE A 235 0.20 11.75 3.77
N ARG A 236 1.26 11.65 4.58
CA ARG A 236 1.56 12.69 5.57
C ARG A 236 2.10 13.96 4.91
N PHE A 237 2.97 13.83 3.90
CA PHE A 237 3.45 14.98 3.13
C PHE A 237 2.34 15.69 2.35
N ALA A 238 1.32 14.96 1.91
CA ALA A 238 0.14 15.56 1.30
C ALA A 238 -0.68 16.39 2.31
N GLN A 239 -0.60 16.11 3.61
CA GLN A 239 -1.30 16.86 4.65
C GLN A 239 -0.49 18.10 5.05
N GLN A 240 -0.86 19.28 4.52
CA GLN A 240 -0.15 20.55 4.75
C GLN A 240 -0.15 20.99 6.23
N ASP A 241 -1.11 20.51 7.02
CA ASP A 241 -1.33 20.91 8.41
C ASP A 241 -0.62 20.04 9.46
N LYS A 242 0.24 19.09 9.04
CA LYS A 242 0.97 18.21 9.96
C LYS A 242 2.47 18.26 9.77
N LEU A 243 3.19 18.23 10.89
CA LEU A 243 4.64 18.11 10.89
C LEU A 243 5.07 16.82 10.18
N ASN A 244 6.10 16.97 9.33
CA ASN A 244 6.72 15.87 8.59
C ASN A 244 7.33 14.84 9.55
N ILE A 245 7.25 13.57 9.16
CA ILE A 245 7.89 12.47 9.89
C ILE A 245 9.41 12.62 9.73
N GLY A 246 10.15 12.63 10.84
CA GLY A 246 11.62 12.60 10.79
C GLY A 246 12.15 11.26 10.27
N ILE A 247 13.40 11.22 9.82
CA ILE A 247 14.04 10.02 9.26
C ILE A 247 13.90 8.81 10.22
N THR A 248 14.11 9.01 11.52
CA THR A 248 13.93 7.98 12.55
C THR A 248 12.50 7.43 12.61
N GLY A 249 11.50 8.30 12.45
CA GLY A 249 10.09 7.87 12.41
C GLY A 249 9.78 7.03 11.16
N THR A 250 10.35 7.39 10.01
CA THR A 250 10.23 6.59 8.78
C THR A 250 10.89 5.22 8.92
N VAL A 251 12.06 5.15 9.57
CA VAL A 251 12.75 3.87 9.84
C VAL A 251 11.91 2.99 10.77
N LEU A 252 11.30 3.55 11.83
CA LEU A 252 10.43 2.80 12.73
C LEU A 252 9.14 2.32 12.04
N GLN A 253 8.55 3.14 11.16
CA GLN A 253 7.40 2.73 10.35
C GLN A 253 7.77 1.58 9.41
N PHE A 254 8.91 1.69 8.72
CA PHE A 254 9.43 0.62 7.89
C PHE A 254 9.61 -0.66 8.70
N LEU A 255 10.30 -0.59 9.86
CA LEU A 255 10.54 -1.74 10.71
C LEU A 255 9.24 -2.38 11.22
N TRP A 256 8.28 -1.56 11.66
CA TRP A 256 6.96 -2.02 12.09
C TRP A 256 6.26 -2.83 11.00
N HIS A 257 6.09 -2.24 9.81
CA HIS A 257 5.37 -2.91 8.72
C HIS A 257 6.15 -4.10 8.18
N PHE A 258 7.46 -3.97 7.94
CA PHE A 258 8.32 -5.05 7.48
C PHE A 258 8.24 -6.27 8.42
N CYS A 259 8.47 -6.07 9.72
CA CYS A 259 8.53 -7.20 10.66
C CYS A 259 7.17 -7.88 10.87
N THR A 260 6.07 -7.12 10.91
CA THR A 260 4.71 -7.71 10.99
C THR A 260 4.35 -8.48 9.72
N THR A 261 4.66 -7.96 8.54
CA THR A 261 4.42 -8.63 7.25
C THR A 261 5.26 -9.90 7.10
N VAL A 262 6.55 -9.87 7.46
CA VAL A 262 7.43 -11.06 7.42
C VAL A 262 6.87 -12.18 8.28
N SER A 263 6.54 -11.89 9.55
CA SER A 263 5.95 -12.88 10.46
C SER A 263 4.65 -13.46 9.89
N ARG A 264 3.78 -12.62 9.35
CA ARG A 264 2.48 -13.03 8.81
C ARG A 264 2.64 -13.94 7.58
N ILE A 265 3.46 -13.54 6.61
CA ILE A 265 3.72 -14.32 5.40
C ILE A 265 4.37 -15.66 5.76
N LEU A 266 5.35 -15.68 6.66
CA LEU A 266 5.98 -16.93 7.11
C LEU A 266 4.99 -17.85 7.81
N SER A 267 4.19 -17.32 8.74
CA SER A 267 3.18 -18.10 9.47
C SER A 267 2.16 -18.75 8.53
N LEU A 268 1.68 -18.01 7.53
CA LEU A 268 0.78 -18.55 6.50
C LEU A 268 1.48 -19.57 5.61
N SER A 269 2.75 -19.36 5.28
CA SER A 269 3.54 -20.27 4.43
C SER A 269 3.82 -21.62 5.10
N VAL A 270 4.16 -21.62 6.39
CA VAL A 270 4.45 -22.87 7.12
C VAL A 270 3.20 -23.73 7.26
N ILE A 271 2.05 -23.15 7.60
CA ILE A 271 0.80 -23.93 7.68
C ILE A 271 0.31 -24.36 6.29
N ALA A 272 0.50 -23.53 5.26
CA ALA A 272 0.19 -23.88 3.88
C ALA A 272 1.05 -25.03 3.33
N SER A 273 2.27 -25.23 3.85
CA SER A 273 3.13 -26.35 3.43
C SER A 273 2.60 -27.71 3.87
N ILE A 274 1.79 -27.75 4.93
CA ILE A 274 1.14 -28.97 5.41
C ILE A 274 -0.27 -29.08 4.84
N TRP A 275 -1.07 -28.02 4.98
CA TRP A 275 -2.49 -28.00 4.68
C TRP A 275 -2.86 -26.79 3.80
N PRO A 276 -2.51 -26.80 2.50
CA PRO A 276 -2.71 -25.65 1.62
C PRO A 276 -4.18 -25.28 1.44
N LEU A 277 -5.08 -26.27 1.32
CA LEU A 277 -6.51 -26.04 1.13
C LEU A 277 -7.15 -25.40 2.38
N TYR A 278 -6.88 -25.94 3.57
CA TYR A 278 -7.42 -25.39 4.82
C TYR A 278 -6.86 -23.99 5.12
N THR A 279 -5.59 -23.75 4.78
CA THR A 279 -4.99 -22.41 4.89
C THR A 279 -5.70 -21.42 3.96
N ALA A 280 -5.97 -21.80 2.71
CA ALA A 280 -6.72 -20.96 1.78
C ALA A 280 -8.13 -20.64 2.29
N ILE A 281 -8.83 -21.65 2.84
CA ILE A 281 -10.15 -21.46 3.47
C ILE A 281 -10.06 -20.49 4.66
N GLY A 282 -9.05 -20.64 5.53
CA GLY A 282 -8.80 -19.73 6.65
C GLY A 282 -8.55 -18.29 6.20
N CYS A 283 -7.73 -18.08 5.17
CA CYS A 283 -7.51 -16.76 4.57
C CYS A 283 -8.80 -16.16 4.01
N ILE A 284 -9.67 -16.95 3.39
CA ILE A 284 -10.98 -16.48 2.88
C ILE A 284 -11.89 -16.06 4.04
N PHE A 285 -11.94 -16.82 5.13
CA PHE A 285 -12.74 -16.43 6.31
C PHE A 285 -12.22 -15.14 6.94
N HIS A 286 -10.91 -15.00 7.10
CA HIS A 286 -10.29 -13.77 7.59
C HIS A 286 -10.61 -12.59 6.66
N TRP A 287 -10.48 -12.78 5.35
CA TRP A 287 -10.79 -11.77 4.34
C TRP A 287 -12.25 -11.31 4.42
N ILE A 288 -13.20 -12.23 4.52
CA ILE A 288 -14.63 -11.91 4.65
C ILE A 288 -14.86 -11.14 5.96
N SER A 289 -14.27 -11.58 7.07
CA SER A 289 -14.38 -10.90 8.37
C SER A 289 -13.87 -9.45 8.30
N MET A 290 -12.67 -9.23 7.75
CA MET A 290 -12.08 -7.90 7.59
C MET A 290 -12.90 -7.03 6.63
N THR A 291 -13.42 -7.60 5.55
CA THR A 291 -14.28 -6.89 4.60
C THR A 291 -15.58 -6.44 5.27
N ILE A 292 -16.25 -7.32 6.03
CA ILE A 292 -17.47 -6.98 6.77
C ILE A 292 -17.18 -5.86 7.77
N TRP A 293 -16.06 -5.94 8.50
CA TRP A 293 -15.65 -4.90 9.44
C TRP A 293 -15.48 -3.54 8.73
N ILE A 294 -14.80 -3.50 7.58
CA ILE A 294 -14.63 -2.28 6.78
C ILE A 294 -15.97 -1.75 6.26
N ILE A 295 -16.88 -2.62 5.82
CA ILE A 295 -18.20 -2.23 5.32
C ILE A 295 -19.05 -1.61 6.44
N ILE A 296 -18.99 -2.15 7.66
CA ILE A 296 -19.71 -1.60 8.82
C ILE A 296 -19.20 -0.19 9.14
N ASP A 297 -17.90 0.04 8.98
CA ASP A 297 -17.22 1.32 9.21
C ASP A 297 -17.19 2.22 7.95
N SER A 298 -17.93 1.90 6.89
CA SER A 298 -17.72 2.41 5.52
C SER A 298 -18.01 3.89 5.24
N HIS A 299 -18.28 4.72 6.26
CA HIS A 299 -18.61 6.14 6.05
C HIS A 299 -17.57 6.88 5.19
N GLY A 300 -16.26 6.58 5.34
CA GLY A 300 -15.20 7.18 4.52
C GLY A 300 -15.04 6.60 3.10
N ILE A 301 -15.27 5.30 2.91
CA ILE A 301 -15.11 4.64 1.60
C ILE A 301 -16.27 4.99 0.67
N LEU A 302 -17.48 5.14 1.23
CA LEU A 302 -18.65 5.58 0.49
C LEU A 302 -18.47 6.97 -0.11
N GLU A 303 -17.79 7.88 0.61
CA GLU A 303 -17.49 9.23 0.14
C GLU A 303 -16.52 9.23 -1.04
N PHE A 304 -15.43 8.43 -0.98
CA PHE A 304 -14.56 8.21 -2.14
C PHE A 304 -15.35 7.69 -3.35
N CYS A 305 -16.41 6.92 -3.10
CA CYS A 305 -17.18 6.31 -4.15
C CYS A 305 -18.30 7.16 -4.73
N ARG A 306 -18.59 8.30 -4.09
CA ARG A 306 -19.71 9.17 -4.42
C ARG A 306 -19.36 10.09 -5.57
N ASP A 307 -20.36 10.40 -6.38
CA ASP A 307 -20.24 11.45 -7.38
C ASP A 307 -20.33 12.84 -6.73
N TYR A 308 -19.26 13.64 -6.86
CA TYR A 308 -19.16 15.01 -6.35
C TYR A 308 -20.21 15.98 -6.90
N ASN A 309 -20.85 15.69 -8.03
CA ASN A 309 -21.91 16.54 -8.58
C ASN A 309 -23.26 16.37 -7.86
N HIS A 310 -23.36 15.43 -6.92
CA HIS A 310 -24.60 15.17 -6.20
C HIS A 310 -24.59 15.87 -4.84
N ALA A 311 -25.70 16.48 -4.44
CA ALA A 311 -25.79 17.17 -3.16
C ALA A 311 -25.43 16.23 -1.99
N PRO A 312 -24.64 16.67 -0.99
CA PRO A 312 -24.17 15.83 0.13
C PRO A 312 -25.30 15.19 0.95
N HIS A 313 -26.48 15.77 0.91
CA HIS A 313 -27.66 15.30 1.65
C HIS A 313 -28.47 14.21 0.92
N CYS A 314 -28.16 13.91 -0.35
CA CYS A 314 -28.87 12.88 -1.09
C CYS A 314 -28.24 11.49 -0.89
N SER A 315 -29.09 10.47 -0.77
CA SER A 315 -28.68 9.07 -0.60
C SER A 315 -27.82 8.60 -1.78
N PRO A 316 -26.75 7.83 -1.54
CA PRO A 316 -25.87 7.32 -2.59
C PRO A 316 -26.63 6.40 -3.55
N LYS A 317 -26.28 6.45 -4.83
CA LYS A 317 -26.86 5.56 -5.85
C LYS A 317 -26.41 4.12 -5.60
N ILE A 318 -27.21 3.16 -6.05
CA ILE A 318 -26.88 1.71 -5.96
C ILE A 318 -25.49 1.41 -6.56
N LYS A 319 -25.13 2.09 -7.65
CA LYS A 319 -23.84 1.96 -8.32
C LYS A 319 -22.66 2.39 -7.44
N GLU A 320 -22.81 3.50 -6.71
CA GLU A 320 -21.77 4.03 -5.81
C GLU A 320 -21.58 3.09 -4.61
N ARG A 321 -22.69 2.53 -4.11
CA ARG A 321 -22.67 1.51 -3.06
C ARG A 321 -21.96 0.24 -3.51
N ILE A 322 -22.21 -0.24 -4.73
CA ILE A 322 -21.50 -1.39 -5.31
C ILE A 322 -20.00 -1.11 -5.38
N TYR A 323 -19.58 0.05 -5.90
CA TYR A 323 -18.14 0.38 -5.96
C TYR A 323 -17.49 0.51 -4.58
N SER A 324 -18.22 1.02 -3.59
CA SER A 324 -17.75 1.09 -2.20
C SER A 324 -17.52 -0.31 -1.62
N VAL A 325 -18.44 -1.24 -1.86
CA VAL A 325 -18.29 -2.65 -1.46
C VAL A 325 -17.11 -3.32 -2.19
N LEU A 326 -16.97 -3.12 -3.51
CA LEU A 326 -15.83 -3.65 -4.28
C LEU A 326 -14.49 -3.13 -3.75
N PHE A 327 -14.39 -1.83 -3.45
CA PHE A 327 -13.17 -1.24 -2.88
C PHE A 327 -12.89 -1.74 -1.46
N SER A 328 -13.93 -1.92 -0.65
CA SER A 328 -13.83 -2.52 0.69
C SER A 328 -13.34 -3.96 0.63
N MET A 329 -13.77 -4.75 -0.36
CA MET A 329 -13.26 -6.10 -0.59
C MET A 329 -11.77 -6.11 -0.91
N ILE A 330 -11.30 -5.20 -1.77
CA ILE A 330 -9.88 -5.07 -2.12
C ILE A 330 -9.05 -4.73 -0.87
N ILE A 331 -9.48 -3.74 -0.10
CA ILE A 331 -8.82 -3.39 1.16
C ILE A 331 -8.88 -4.56 2.15
N GLY A 332 -9.98 -5.30 2.19
CA GLY A 332 -10.12 -6.51 2.98
C GLY A 332 -9.06 -7.57 2.65
N VAL A 333 -8.71 -7.75 1.37
CA VAL A 333 -7.62 -8.67 0.98
C VAL A 333 -6.29 -8.17 1.54
N VAL A 334 -6.01 -6.88 1.45
CA VAL A 334 -4.80 -6.28 2.06
C VAL A 334 -4.77 -6.54 3.57
N HIS A 335 -5.91 -6.46 4.26
CA HIS A 335 -6.04 -6.73 5.70
C HIS A 335 -5.74 -8.17 6.10
N VAL A 336 -5.71 -9.14 5.17
CA VAL A 336 -5.20 -10.48 5.47
C VAL A 336 -3.72 -10.43 5.89
N PHE A 337 -2.97 -9.48 5.34
CA PHE A 337 -1.52 -9.37 5.51
C PHE A 337 -1.09 -8.20 6.38
N ILE A 338 -1.75 -7.05 6.25
CA ILE A 338 -1.33 -5.82 6.90
C ILE A 338 -2.52 -4.88 7.15
N TYR A 339 -2.47 -4.14 8.25
CA TYR A 339 -3.46 -3.12 8.53
C TYR A 339 -3.27 -1.91 7.61
N LEU A 340 -4.30 -1.54 6.85
CA LEU A 340 -4.33 -0.32 6.04
C LEU A 340 -5.50 0.55 6.49
N ASN A 341 -5.21 1.71 7.08
CA ASN A 341 -6.27 2.55 7.63
C ASN A 341 -7.14 3.17 6.53
N ALA A 342 -8.30 2.56 6.28
CA ALA A 342 -9.22 2.97 5.22
C ALA A 342 -10.16 4.11 5.58
N VAL A 343 -10.49 4.23 6.87
CA VAL A 343 -11.58 5.07 7.34
C VAL A 343 -11.11 5.96 8.49
N ASN A 344 -11.54 7.21 8.39
CA ASN A 344 -11.50 8.25 9.41
C ASN A 344 -12.15 7.79 10.73
N GLY A 345 -11.38 7.53 11.80
CA GLY A 345 -11.95 7.18 13.11
C GLY A 345 -10.92 6.94 14.23
N SER A 346 -11.38 6.54 15.42
CA SER A 346 -10.50 6.16 16.53
C SER A 346 -9.69 4.92 16.14
N THR A 347 -8.41 5.12 15.87
CA THR A 347 -7.55 4.08 15.30
C THR A 347 -7.03 3.09 16.34
N PHE A 348 -6.92 3.49 17.62
CA PHE A 348 -6.29 2.67 18.66
C PHE A 348 -6.94 1.29 18.82
N LEU A 349 -8.25 1.24 19.13
CA LEU A 349 -8.94 -0.04 19.33
C LEU A 349 -8.93 -0.91 18.06
N LYS A 350 -9.04 -0.29 16.89
CA LYS A 350 -8.97 -0.98 15.60
C LYS A 350 -7.60 -1.64 15.38
N HIS A 351 -6.51 -0.94 15.69
CA HIS A 351 -5.15 -1.51 15.62
C HIS A 351 -4.98 -2.66 16.61
N VAL A 352 -5.41 -2.48 17.87
CA VAL A 352 -5.30 -3.52 18.91
C VAL A 352 -6.05 -4.78 18.48
N LEU A 353 -7.32 -4.66 18.09
CA LEU A 353 -8.12 -5.81 17.66
C LEU A 353 -7.50 -6.52 16.44
N PHE A 354 -7.07 -5.75 15.43
CA PHE A 354 -6.44 -6.30 14.24
C PHE A 354 -5.18 -7.11 14.57
N TYR A 355 -4.24 -6.51 15.31
CA TYR A 355 -2.98 -7.18 15.62
C TYR A 355 -3.16 -8.35 16.57
N VAL A 356 -4.12 -8.30 17.50
CA VAL A 356 -4.44 -9.45 18.35
C VAL A 356 -4.95 -10.62 17.51
N VAL A 357 -5.88 -10.39 16.59
CA VAL A 357 -6.38 -11.45 15.69
C VAL A 357 -5.24 -12.04 14.86
N CYS A 358 -4.44 -11.20 14.20
CA CYS A 358 -3.30 -11.67 13.41
C CYS A 358 -2.27 -12.45 14.25
N PHE A 359 -1.99 -12.00 15.48
CA PHE A 359 -1.06 -12.68 16.37
C PHE A 359 -1.58 -14.07 16.78
N LEU A 360 -2.85 -14.17 17.15
CA LEU A 360 -3.48 -15.45 17.52
C LEU A 360 -3.45 -16.43 16.34
N GLU A 361 -3.74 -15.97 15.12
CA GLU A 361 -3.65 -16.78 13.92
C GLU A 361 -2.22 -17.22 13.61
N ASN A 362 -1.22 -16.33 13.76
CA ASN A 362 0.19 -16.66 13.54
C ASN A 362 0.69 -17.70 14.56
N ILE A 363 0.32 -17.55 15.83
CA ILE A 363 0.62 -18.52 16.90
C ILE A 363 -0.06 -19.86 16.58
N THR A 364 -1.33 -19.84 16.21
CA THR A 364 -2.10 -21.04 15.86
C THR A 364 -1.45 -21.79 14.69
N ALA A 365 -1.09 -21.07 13.62
CA ALA A 365 -0.40 -21.63 12.45
C ALA A 365 0.95 -22.25 12.83
N THR A 366 1.75 -21.53 13.62
CA THR A 366 3.07 -22.00 14.08
C THR A 366 2.95 -23.25 14.97
N VAL A 367 1.99 -23.24 15.90
CA VAL A 367 1.74 -24.37 16.81
C VAL A 367 1.29 -25.62 16.04
N PHE A 368 0.33 -25.48 15.12
CA PHE A 368 -0.08 -26.61 14.29
C PHE A 368 1.06 -27.15 13.42
N TRP A 369 1.90 -26.26 12.91
CA TRP A 369 3.09 -26.65 12.15
C TRP A 369 4.09 -27.42 13.02
N ILE A 370 4.36 -26.98 14.25
CA ILE A 370 5.24 -27.67 15.20
C ILE A 370 4.78 -29.11 15.43
N TYR A 371 3.49 -29.31 15.70
CA TYR A 371 2.96 -30.63 16.02
C TYR A 371 2.87 -31.55 14.81
N THR A 372 2.42 -31.03 13.67
CA THR A 372 2.10 -31.84 12.48
C THR A 372 3.29 -32.06 11.53
N SER A 373 4.37 -31.29 11.67
CA SER A 373 5.56 -31.45 10.81
C SER A 373 6.17 -32.85 10.90
N SER A 374 6.65 -33.36 9.76
CA SER A 374 7.35 -34.65 9.67
C SER A 374 8.68 -34.64 10.44
N ASN A 375 9.19 -35.81 10.79
CA ASN A 375 10.47 -35.95 11.50
C ASN A 375 11.64 -35.39 10.70
N GLU A 376 11.59 -35.47 9.37
CA GLU A 376 12.59 -34.88 8.46
C GLU A 376 12.65 -33.36 8.61
N VAL A 377 11.48 -32.70 8.62
CA VAL A 377 11.38 -31.25 8.81
C VAL A 377 11.84 -30.88 10.22
N LYS A 378 11.43 -31.63 11.25
CA LYS A 378 11.82 -31.37 12.65
C LYS A 378 13.34 -31.48 12.89
N ASN A 379 14.02 -32.37 12.17
CA ASN A 379 15.47 -32.54 12.25
C ASN A 379 16.26 -31.57 11.36
N SER A 380 15.58 -30.76 10.55
CA SER A 380 16.24 -29.82 9.63
C SER A 380 16.70 -28.54 10.35
N TRP A 381 17.82 -27.97 9.90
CA TRP A 381 18.43 -26.76 10.49
C TRP A 381 17.49 -25.54 10.51
N TYR A 382 16.60 -25.43 9.51
CA TYR A 382 15.68 -24.31 9.39
C TYR A 382 14.46 -24.41 10.31
N TYR A 383 14.21 -25.56 10.95
CA TYR A 383 13.01 -25.79 11.77
C TYR A 383 12.88 -24.77 12.90
N ASN A 384 13.92 -24.69 13.74
CA ASN A 384 13.95 -23.75 14.86
C ASN A 384 13.98 -22.29 14.40
N ILE A 385 14.65 -22.01 13.27
CA ILE A 385 14.74 -20.67 12.70
C ILE A 385 13.35 -20.20 12.25
N LEU A 386 12.57 -21.03 11.57
CA LEU A 386 11.22 -20.66 11.13
C LEU A 386 10.28 -20.41 12.30
N ILE A 387 10.35 -21.20 13.38
CA ILE A 387 9.54 -20.95 14.59
C ILE A 387 9.83 -19.56 15.15
N ILE A 388 11.12 -19.22 15.27
CA ILE A 388 11.56 -17.91 15.76
C ILE A 388 11.08 -16.81 14.82
N LEU A 389 11.27 -16.96 13.50
CA LEU A 389 10.88 -15.98 12.49
C LEU A 389 9.36 -15.82 12.32
N CYS A 390 8.56 -16.81 12.70
CA CYS A 390 7.10 -16.67 12.70
C CYS A 390 6.61 -15.76 13.84
N ILE A 391 7.29 -15.72 15.00
CA ILE A 391 6.79 -15.04 16.20
C ILE A 391 7.57 -13.76 16.53
N ILE A 392 8.91 -13.83 16.58
CA ILE A 392 9.74 -12.72 17.06
C ILE A 392 9.62 -11.46 16.20
N PRO A 393 9.63 -11.54 14.85
CA PRO A 393 9.39 -10.35 14.02
C PRO A 393 8.03 -9.69 14.29
N PHE A 394 6.99 -10.45 14.63
CA PHE A 394 5.70 -9.84 15.00
C PHE A 394 5.86 -8.94 16.24
N LEU A 395 6.46 -9.47 17.30
CA LEU A 395 6.69 -8.75 18.55
C LEU A 395 7.60 -7.53 18.35
N LEU A 396 8.64 -7.67 17.54
CA LEU A 396 9.52 -6.56 17.16
C LEU A 396 8.75 -5.47 16.41
N GLY A 397 7.87 -5.87 15.48
CA GLY A 397 7.03 -4.95 14.72
C GLY A 397 6.05 -4.18 15.62
N ILE A 398 5.39 -4.86 16.57
CA ILE A 398 4.53 -4.21 17.57
C ILE A 398 5.33 -3.27 18.48
N THR A 399 6.54 -3.65 18.88
CA THR A 399 7.42 -2.79 19.68
C THR A 399 7.79 -1.52 18.90
N ALA A 400 8.17 -1.67 17.62
CA ALA A 400 8.47 -0.53 16.75
C ALA A 400 7.25 0.39 16.56
N MET A 401 6.04 -0.17 16.43
CA MET A 401 4.79 0.58 16.40
C MET A 401 4.59 1.41 17.67
N ILE A 402 4.74 0.79 18.85
CA ILE A 402 4.54 1.46 20.14
C ILE A 402 5.56 2.59 20.28
N VAL A 403 6.85 2.33 20.03
CA VAL A 403 7.90 3.36 20.08
C VAL A 403 7.60 4.51 19.11
N TYR A 404 7.17 4.19 17.88
CA TYR A 404 6.77 5.20 16.91
C TYR A 404 5.63 6.08 17.44
N TYR A 405 4.56 5.49 17.97
CA TYR A 405 3.41 6.26 18.46
C TYR A 405 3.69 7.01 19.77
N SER A 406 4.52 6.46 20.65
CA SER A 406 4.81 7.04 21.97
C SER A 406 5.88 8.13 21.94
N VAL A 407 6.82 8.12 20.99
CA VAL A 407 7.96 9.05 21.00
C VAL A 407 8.06 9.87 19.73
N PHE A 408 7.84 9.24 18.58
CA PHE A 408 8.12 9.85 17.27
C PHE A 408 6.87 10.32 16.54
N HIS A 409 5.67 10.12 17.11
CA HIS A 409 4.45 10.59 16.50
C HIS A 409 4.39 12.12 16.56
N PRO A 410 4.27 12.82 15.42
CA PRO A 410 4.42 14.27 15.40
C PRO A 410 3.34 15.05 16.18
N SER A 411 2.25 14.41 16.64
CA SER A 411 1.29 15.07 17.54
C SER A 411 1.87 15.37 18.92
N LEU A 412 2.79 14.53 19.41
CA LEU A 412 3.46 14.75 20.71
C LEU A 412 4.49 15.87 20.62
N LYS A 413 5.15 16.01 19.45
CA LYS A 413 6.11 17.10 19.20
C LYS A 413 5.44 18.48 19.21
N HIS A 414 4.17 18.57 18.86
CA HIS A 414 3.40 19.82 18.95
C HIS A 414 3.13 20.22 20.41
N GLN A 415 2.79 19.27 21.29
CA GLN A 415 2.57 19.55 22.72
C GLN A 415 3.86 20.01 23.41
N ASN A 416 4.97 19.33 23.15
CA ASN A 416 6.26 19.70 23.75
C ASN A 416 6.83 21.04 23.23
N CYS A 417 6.37 21.54 22.08
CA CYS A 417 6.77 22.87 21.57
C CYS A 417 5.81 24.00 21.99
N THR A 418 4.61 23.70 22.49
CA THR A 418 3.70 24.70 23.05
C THR A 418 3.93 24.92 24.55
N ASP A 419 4.61 23.98 25.22
CA ASP A 419 4.93 24.02 26.65
C ASP A 419 6.34 24.57 26.95
N THR A 420 7.03 25.10 25.93
CA THR A 420 8.32 25.84 26.00
C THR A 420 8.15 27.22 25.40
#